data_AF-A0A5E4JPX1-F1
#
_entry.id   AF-A0A5E4JPX1-F1
#
_cell.length_a   1.000
_cell.length_b   1.000
_cell.length_c   1.000
_cell.angle_alpha   90.00
_cell.angle_beta   90.00
_cell.angle_gamma   90.00
#
_symmetry.space_group_name_H-M   'P 1'
#
loop_
_entity.id
_entity.type
_entity.pdbx_description
1 polymer ?
#
loop_
_entity_poly.entity_id
_entity_poly.type
_entity_poly.pdbx_seq_one_letter_code
_entity_poly.pdbx_strand_id
1 'polypeptide(L)'
;MSDNRPIGIFDSGVGGITVLRALKQILPKENFIYFGDTGRVPYGSKSPEVVVDYSVQIAEFLKEKDVKAIVIACNTATARAGKVLEDLLDIPVIGVIKPSSKEAVVTSKSGLIGVIGTKNTIDSQMYVNEIAELNPEIKVYGKPAPMIASYIEENEAHSPGLITELERYLNPLKEKGIDTLILGCTHYSLIKNQIQKVVGEEIKLIDSGISTAQEVHHLLTHTDKMFGGMNNGRSIFYVTGGVQEFQDKLMVFESPTIHVHQIEIVHLTRPIQVNKVVPYEIPKEQPNIA
;
A
#
# COMPACT_ATOMS: atom_id res chain seq x y z
N MET A 1 -0.54 -6.47 27.47
CA MET A 1 0.28 -7.69 27.71
C MET A 1 0.90 -8.04 26.37
N SER A 2 2.19 -8.38 26.34
CA SER A 2 2.91 -8.68 25.10
C SER A 2 2.15 -9.71 24.24
N ASP A 3 2.05 -9.44 22.95
CA ASP A 3 1.33 -10.29 22.00
C ASP A 3 2.33 -10.88 20.99
N ASN A 4 2.52 -12.20 21.06
CA ASN A 4 3.50 -12.91 20.25
C ASN A 4 2.98 -13.30 18.86
N ARG A 5 1.70 -13.07 18.59
CA ARG A 5 1.08 -13.32 17.30
C ARG A 5 1.71 -12.45 16.21
N PRO A 6 1.77 -12.94 14.96
CA PRO A 6 2.38 -12.21 13.86
C PRO A 6 1.52 -11.02 13.40
N ILE A 7 2.15 -10.09 12.69
CA ILE A 7 1.48 -9.06 11.91
C ILE A 7 1.24 -9.62 10.51
N GLY A 8 -0.01 -9.66 10.07
CA GLY A 8 -0.38 -10.01 8.71
C GLY A 8 -0.14 -8.84 7.78
N ILE A 9 0.46 -9.07 6.62
CA ILE A 9 0.68 -8.07 5.58
C ILE A 9 0.17 -8.67 4.29
N PHE A 10 -0.59 -7.91 3.49
CA PHE A 10 -0.91 -8.36 2.14
C PHE A 10 -0.76 -7.28 1.08
N ASP A 11 -0.45 -7.76 -0.12
CA ASP A 11 -0.31 -6.96 -1.35
C ASP A 11 -0.86 -7.72 -2.55
N SER A 12 -1.12 -6.99 -3.64
CA SER A 12 -1.52 -7.63 -4.91
C SER A 12 -0.40 -8.47 -5.53
N GLY A 13 0.86 -8.30 -5.12
CA GLY A 13 1.98 -9.05 -5.66
C GLY A 13 3.24 -8.91 -4.81
N VAL A 14 4.35 -8.55 -5.45
CA VAL A 14 5.67 -8.43 -4.84
C VAL A 14 5.99 -7.02 -4.33
N GLY A 15 5.33 -5.98 -4.86
CA GLY A 15 5.64 -4.60 -4.49
C GLY A 15 5.55 -4.34 -2.98
N GLY A 16 4.58 -4.97 -2.29
CA GLY A 16 4.38 -4.85 -0.83
C GLY A 16 5.57 -5.24 0.03
N ILE A 17 6.60 -5.89 -0.53
CA ILE A 17 7.85 -6.17 0.17
C ILE A 17 8.55 -4.87 0.63
N THR A 18 8.35 -3.75 -0.07
CA THR A 18 8.88 -2.46 0.39
C THR A 18 8.31 -2.05 1.76
N VAL A 19 7.02 -2.31 1.98
CA VAL A 19 6.35 -2.08 3.28
C VAL A 19 6.84 -3.08 4.33
N LEU A 20 6.97 -4.36 3.98
CA LEU A 20 7.55 -5.37 4.88
C LEU A 20 8.97 -5.00 5.33
N ARG A 21 9.81 -4.49 4.43
CA ARG A 21 11.18 -4.05 4.76
C ARG A 21 11.17 -2.89 5.75
N ALA A 22 10.32 -1.88 5.53
CA ALA A 22 10.17 -0.76 6.46
C ALA A 22 9.68 -1.24 7.84
N LEU A 23 8.71 -2.16 7.87
CA LEU A 23 8.23 -2.80 9.09
C LEU A 23 9.35 -3.54 9.82
N LYS A 24 10.15 -4.36 9.14
CA LYS A 24 11.27 -5.08 9.76
C LYS A 24 12.37 -4.16 10.28
N GLN A 25 12.57 -3.00 9.67
CA GLN A 25 13.54 -2.00 10.15
C GLN A 25 13.09 -1.35 11.45
N ILE A 26 11.80 -0.99 11.57
CA ILE A 26 11.25 -0.31 12.76
C ILE A 26 10.85 -1.32 13.86
N LEU A 27 10.40 -2.50 13.47
CA LEU A 27 9.89 -3.57 14.32
C LEU A 27 10.69 -4.88 14.12
N PRO A 28 12.01 -4.91 14.38
CA PRO A 28 12.87 -6.06 14.05
C PRO A 28 12.56 -7.34 14.83
N LYS A 29 11.81 -7.23 15.93
CA LYS A 29 11.40 -8.36 16.78
C LYS A 29 10.06 -8.96 16.40
N GLU A 30 9.28 -8.28 15.57
CA GLU A 30 7.93 -8.72 15.21
C GLU A 30 7.95 -9.86 14.21
N ASN A 31 7.06 -10.82 14.38
CA ASN A 31 6.84 -11.87 13.38
C ASN A 31 5.89 -11.36 12.31
N PHE A 32 6.12 -11.75 11.06
CA PHE A 32 5.34 -11.31 9.92
C PHE A 32 4.81 -12.49 9.11
N ILE A 33 3.57 -12.38 8.67
CA ILE A 33 3.00 -13.23 7.62
C ILE A 33 2.71 -12.35 6.42
N TYR A 34 3.43 -12.57 5.32
CA TYR A 34 3.22 -11.85 4.08
C TYR A 34 2.35 -12.69 3.13
N PHE A 35 1.33 -12.07 2.55
CA PHE A 35 0.50 -12.65 1.50
C PHE A 35 0.60 -11.82 0.22
N GLY A 36 1.16 -12.40 -0.84
CA GLY A 36 1.23 -11.79 -2.17
C GLY A 36 0.27 -12.45 -3.15
N ASP A 37 -0.76 -11.73 -3.61
CA ASP A 37 -1.76 -12.28 -4.51
C ASP A 37 -1.34 -12.30 -6.00
N THR A 38 -0.14 -12.84 -6.25
CA THR A 38 0.52 -12.83 -7.57
C THR A 38 -0.27 -13.53 -8.67
N GLY A 39 -1.18 -14.45 -8.33
CA GLY A 39 -2.06 -15.11 -9.31
C GLY A 39 -3.18 -14.22 -9.86
N ARG A 40 -3.45 -13.06 -9.23
CA ARG A 40 -4.55 -12.14 -9.61
C ARG A 40 -4.08 -10.69 -9.82
N VAL A 41 -2.77 -10.45 -9.79
CA VAL A 41 -2.12 -9.18 -10.12
C VAL A 41 -2.36 -8.78 -11.60
N PRO A 42 -2.35 -7.49 -11.96
CA PRO A 42 -2.35 -6.31 -11.10
C PRO A 42 -3.75 -5.89 -10.67
N TYR A 43 -3.88 -5.41 -9.42
CA TYR A 43 -5.15 -4.86 -8.92
C TYR A 43 -5.47 -3.48 -9.52
N GLY A 44 -4.44 -2.72 -9.93
CA GLY A 44 -4.59 -1.36 -10.46
C GLY A 44 -5.48 -1.23 -11.71
N SER A 45 -5.75 -2.33 -12.42
CA SER A 45 -6.62 -2.38 -13.60
C SER A 45 -7.93 -3.14 -13.39
N LYS A 46 -8.17 -3.70 -12.19
CA LYS A 46 -9.41 -4.43 -11.85
C LYS A 46 -10.51 -3.48 -11.39
N SER A 47 -11.76 -3.94 -11.43
CA SER A 47 -12.87 -3.15 -10.89
C SER A 47 -12.77 -3.04 -9.36
N PRO A 48 -13.32 -1.98 -8.75
CA PRO A 48 -13.35 -1.82 -7.30
C PRO A 48 -13.93 -3.03 -6.56
N GLU A 49 -15.02 -3.61 -7.07
CA GLU A 49 -15.73 -4.73 -6.45
C GLU A 49 -14.85 -5.98 -6.40
N VAL A 50 -14.12 -6.24 -7.49
CA VAL A 50 -13.17 -7.36 -7.57
C VAL A 50 -12.01 -7.17 -6.59
N VAL A 51 -11.49 -5.95 -6.46
CA VAL A 51 -10.43 -5.64 -5.49
C VAL A 51 -10.91 -5.85 -4.05
N VAL A 52 -12.16 -5.47 -3.75
CA VAL A 52 -12.77 -5.71 -2.42
C VAL A 52 -12.90 -7.20 -2.16
N ASP A 53 -13.48 -7.97 -3.08
CA ASP A 53 -13.64 -9.42 -2.94
C ASP A 53 -12.30 -10.13 -2.68
N TYR A 54 -11.27 -9.82 -3.47
CA TYR A 54 -9.95 -10.41 -3.27
C TYR A 54 -9.34 -10.03 -1.92
N SER A 55 -9.49 -8.77 -1.50
CA SER A 55 -8.95 -8.28 -0.23
C SER A 55 -9.62 -8.95 0.96
N VAL A 56 -10.95 -9.17 0.90
CA VAL A 56 -11.69 -9.89 1.94
C VAL A 56 -11.21 -11.33 2.07
N GLN A 57 -11.08 -12.05 0.96
CA GLN A 57 -10.56 -13.43 0.97
C GLN A 57 -9.16 -13.53 1.59
N ILE A 58 -8.27 -12.59 1.28
CA ILE A 58 -6.91 -12.56 1.84
C ILE A 58 -6.94 -12.22 3.33
N ALA A 59 -7.79 -11.28 3.73
CA ALA A 59 -7.93 -10.87 5.11
C ALA A 59 -8.45 -12.02 6.00
N GLU A 60 -9.42 -12.80 5.51
CA GLU A 60 -9.90 -14.01 6.19
C GLU A 60 -8.80 -15.06 6.33
N PHE A 61 -8.03 -15.31 5.26
CA PHE A 61 -6.87 -16.21 5.33
C PHE A 61 -5.88 -15.76 6.40
N LEU A 62 -5.53 -14.46 6.45
CA LEU A 62 -4.62 -13.93 7.47
C LEU A 62 -5.20 -14.05 8.88
N LYS A 63 -6.51 -13.87 9.04
CA LYS A 63 -7.20 -14.08 10.31
C LYS A 63 -7.10 -15.53 10.78
N GLU A 64 -7.25 -16.50 9.88
CA GLU A 64 -7.04 -17.94 10.19
C GLU A 64 -5.60 -18.26 10.63
N LYS A 65 -4.62 -17.39 10.31
CA LYS A 65 -3.24 -17.50 10.80
C LYS A 65 -3.00 -16.83 12.16
N ASP A 66 -4.07 -16.41 12.83
CA ASP A 66 -4.05 -15.78 14.16
C ASP A 66 -3.10 -14.58 14.23
N VAL A 67 -3.26 -13.64 13.30
CA VAL A 67 -2.50 -12.37 13.29
C VAL A 67 -3.08 -11.36 14.29
N LYS A 68 -2.23 -10.54 14.92
CA LYS A 68 -2.66 -9.51 15.88
C LYS A 68 -3.09 -8.19 15.22
N ALA A 69 -2.67 -7.96 13.98
CA ALA A 69 -3.02 -6.81 13.15
C ALA A 69 -2.82 -7.18 11.68
N ILE A 70 -3.53 -6.50 10.77
CA ILE A 70 -3.37 -6.62 9.33
C ILE A 70 -2.91 -5.30 8.74
N VAL A 71 -1.87 -5.35 7.90
CA VAL A 71 -1.37 -4.23 7.11
C VAL A 71 -1.72 -4.47 5.63
N ILE A 72 -2.48 -3.55 5.05
CA ILE A 72 -2.78 -3.54 3.61
C ILE A 72 -1.66 -2.77 2.92
N ALA A 73 -0.63 -3.48 2.43
CA ALA A 73 0.52 -2.84 1.77
C ALA A 73 0.13 -2.25 0.40
N CYS A 74 -0.80 -2.88 -0.32
CA CYS A 74 -1.23 -2.40 -1.62
C CYS A 74 -2.03 -1.09 -1.50
N ASN A 75 -1.59 -0.05 -2.21
CA ASN A 75 -2.30 1.23 -2.27
C ASN A 75 -3.69 1.07 -2.88
N THR A 76 -3.81 0.27 -3.95
CA THR A 76 -5.10 0.01 -4.61
C THR A 76 -6.05 -0.76 -3.69
N ALA A 77 -5.56 -1.78 -2.96
CA ALA A 77 -6.39 -2.51 -2.01
C ALA A 77 -6.79 -1.62 -0.82
N THR A 78 -5.89 -0.79 -0.30
CA THR A 78 -6.23 0.18 0.74
C THR A 78 -7.34 1.12 0.27
N ALA A 79 -7.19 1.68 -0.93
CA ALA A 79 -8.13 2.62 -1.53
C ALA A 79 -9.55 2.07 -1.72
N ARG A 80 -9.70 0.75 -1.90
CA ARG A 80 -10.99 0.13 -2.23
C ARG A 80 -11.57 -0.70 -1.10
N ALA A 81 -10.73 -1.38 -0.33
CA ALA A 81 -11.15 -2.36 0.66
C ALA A 81 -10.83 -1.96 2.10
N GLY A 82 -10.01 -0.92 2.34
CA GLY A 82 -9.57 -0.55 3.69
C GLY A 82 -10.71 -0.43 4.69
N LYS A 83 -11.71 0.39 4.38
CA LYS A 83 -12.89 0.59 5.23
C LYS A 83 -13.73 -0.68 5.41
N VAL A 84 -13.93 -1.44 4.33
CA VAL A 84 -14.67 -2.72 4.37
C VAL A 84 -14.00 -3.71 5.32
N LEU A 85 -12.67 -3.80 5.27
CA LEU A 85 -11.91 -4.70 6.14
C LEU A 85 -11.89 -4.22 7.60
N GLU A 86 -11.78 -2.91 7.84
CA GLU A 86 -11.90 -2.33 9.19
C GLU A 86 -13.26 -2.64 9.83
N ASP A 87 -14.34 -2.60 9.05
CA ASP A 87 -15.69 -2.88 9.55
C ASP A 87 -15.97 -4.38 9.73
N LEU A 88 -15.32 -5.23 8.91
CA LEU A 88 -15.49 -6.69 8.93
C LEU A 88 -14.69 -7.38 10.05
N LEU A 89 -13.53 -6.82 10.42
CA LEU A 89 -12.57 -7.49 11.29
C LEU A 89 -12.55 -6.91 12.72
N ASP A 90 -12.28 -7.78 13.69
CA ASP A 90 -12.14 -7.48 15.11
C ASP A 90 -10.68 -7.18 15.52
N ILE A 91 -9.76 -7.22 14.56
CA ILE A 91 -8.35 -6.88 14.74
C ILE A 91 -8.03 -5.58 14.00
N PRO A 92 -7.02 -4.81 14.46
CA PRO A 92 -6.62 -3.59 13.77
C PRO A 92 -6.22 -3.84 12.31
N VAL A 93 -6.77 -3.04 11.41
CA VAL A 93 -6.42 -2.98 9.99
C VAL A 93 -5.76 -1.64 9.71
N ILE A 94 -4.60 -1.65 9.06
CA ILE A 94 -3.81 -0.46 8.75
C ILE A 94 -3.54 -0.46 7.25
N GLY A 95 -4.16 0.48 6.54
CA GLY A 95 -3.85 0.74 5.15
C GLY A 95 -2.72 1.74 4.98
N VAL A 96 -2.03 1.71 3.84
CA VAL A 96 -0.89 2.60 3.57
C VAL A 96 -1.26 4.08 3.32
N ILE A 97 -2.51 4.36 2.94
CA ILE A 97 -2.93 5.71 2.51
C ILE A 97 -3.02 6.70 3.67
N LYS A 98 -3.67 6.29 4.78
CA LYS A 98 -3.88 7.18 5.93
C LYS A 98 -2.58 7.61 6.62
N PRO A 99 -1.62 6.70 6.92
CA PRO A 99 -0.32 7.09 7.46
C PRO A 99 0.43 8.07 6.54
N SER A 100 0.46 7.82 5.24
CA SER A 100 1.13 8.71 4.29
C SER A 100 0.43 10.06 4.16
N SER A 101 -0.90 10.09 4.26
CA SER A 101 -1.67 11.34 4.26
C SER A 101 -1.32 12.19 5.48
N LYS A 102 -1.25 11.57 6.68
CA LYS A 102 -0.79 12.26 7.90
C LYS A 102 0.62 12.83 7.75
N GLU A 103 1.56 12.04 7.23
CA GLU A 103 2.94 12.50 7.04
C GLU A 103 3.02 13.65 6.03
N ALA A 104 2.26 13.58 4.94
CA ALA A 104 2.24 14.61 3.91
C ALA A 104 1.68 15.95 4.42
N VAL A 105 0.61 15.91 5.23
CA VAL A 105 0.02 17.10 5.88
C VAL A 105 1.02 17.79 6.80
N VAL A 106 1.80 17.01 7.57
CA VAL A 106 2.82 17.55 8.47
C VAL A 106 4.04 18.07 7.70
N THR A 107 4.37 17.45 6.57
CA THR A 107 5.57 17.77 5.77
C THR A 107 5.38 19.00 4.90
N SER A 108 4.19 19.17 4.30
CA SER A 108 3.92 20.27 3.38
C SER A 108 3.88 21.62 4.08
N LYS A 109 4.56 22.59 3.51
CA LYS A 109 4.58 24.00 3.94
C LYS A 109 3.68 24.88 3.08
N SER A 110 3.58 24.56 1.79
CA SER A 110 2.74 25.30 0.83
C SER A 110 1.27 24.86 0.86
N GLY A 111 0.98 23.68 1.43
CA GLY A 111 -0.33 23.06 1.35
C GLY A 111 -0.67 22.52 -0.05
N LEU A 112 0.32 22.37 -0.93
CA LEU A 112 0.17 21.82 -2.27
C LEU A 112 0.86 20.46 -2.34
N ILE A 113 0.08 19.39 -2.37
CA ILE A 113 0.56 18.01 -2.31
C ILE A 113 0.27 17.29 -3.62
N GLY A 114 1.27 16.64 -4.18
CA GLY A 114 1.11 15.72 -5.31
C GLY A 114 0.94 14.28 -4.83
N VAL A 115 0.24 13.47 -5.62
CA VAL A 115 0.17 12.02 -5.44
C VAL A 115 0.34 11.36 -6.79
N ILE A 116 1.31 10.45 -6.89
CA ILE A 116 1.39 9.52 -8.02
C ILE A 116 0.96 8.13 -7.56
N GLY A 117 0.24 7.40 -8.41
CA GLY A 117 -0.24 6.07 -8.08
C GLY A 117 -0.86 5.35 -9.27
N THR A 118 -1.42 4.16 -9.02
CA THR A 118 -2.21 3.47 -10.04
C THR A 118 -3.46 4.28 -10.39
N LYS A 119 -4.04 4.04 -11.58
CA LYS A 119 -5.30 4.67 -11.98
C LYS A 119 -6.37 4.45 -10.90
N ASN A 120 -6.51 3.21 -10.43
CA ASN A 120 -7.51 2.84 -9.44
C ASN A 120 -7.29 3.55 -8.08
N THR A 121 -6.04 3.70 -7.64
CA THR A 121 -5.69 4.49 -6.45
C THR A 121 -6.11 5.95 -6.60
N ILE A 122 -5.73 6.60 -7.71
CA ILE A 122 -6.02 8.03 -7.92
C ILE A 122 -7.52 8.29 -8.11
N ASP A 123 -8.20 7.45 -8.88
CA ASP A 123 -9.64 7.55 -9.11
C ASP A 123 -10.48 7.35 -7.83
N SER A 124 -9.93 6.66 -6.81
CA SER A 124 -10.64 6.45 -5.55
C SER A 124 -10.86 7.73 -4.74
N GLN A 125 -10.08 8.78 -5.02
CA GLN A 125 -10.02 10.03 -4.24
C GLN A 125 -9.67 9.83 -2.75
N MET A 126 -9.23 8.63 -2.32
CA MET A 126 -8.99 8.38 -0.89
C MET A 126 -7.90 9.29 -0.31
N TYR A 127 -6.79 9.53 -1.03
CA TYR A 127 -5.79 10.51 -0.58
C TYR A 127 -6.36 11.93 -0.45
N VAL A 128 -7.25 12.34 -1.36
CA VAL A 128 -7.88 13.66 -1.31
C VAL A 128 -8.75 13.76 -0.06
N ASN A 129 -9.57 12.73 0.18
CA ASN A 129 -10.49 12.68 1.31
C ASN A 129 -9.75 12.63 2.66
N GLU A 130 -8.77 11.73 2.81
CA GLU A 130 -7.99 11.59 4.05
C GLU A 130 -7.19 12.85 4.38
N ILE A 131 -6.62 13.52 3.37
CA ILE A 131 -5.90 14.79 3.58
C ILE A 131 -6.87 15.92 3.92
N ALA A 132 -8.03 16.00 3.25
CA ALA A 132 -9.04 17.02 3.53
C ALA A 132 -9.67 16.88 4.92
N GLU A 133 -9.84 15.64 5.42
CA GLU A 133 -10.27 15.37 6.79
C GLU A 133 -9.27 15.89 7.83
N LEU A 134 -7.98 15.86 7.52
CA LEU A 134 -6.91 16.35 8.40
C LEU A 134 -6.71 17.86 8.30
N ASN A 135 -6.78 18.42 7.09
CA ASN A 135 -6.69 19.84 6.84
C ASN A 135 -7.39 20.20 5.51
N PRO A 136 -8.59 20.84 5.56
CA PRO A 136 -9.38 21.14 4.37
C PRO A 136 -8.77 22.23 3.46
N GLU A 137 -7.78 22.98 3.93
CA GLU A 137 -7.11 24.02 3.14
C GLU A 137 -6.03 23.44 2.19
N ILE A 138 -5.62 22.20 2.40
CA ILE A 138 -4.60 21.54 1.57
C ILE A 138 -5.21 21.10 0.24
N LYS A 139 -4.49 21.39 -0.85
CA LYS A 139 -4.87 20.96 -2.20
C LYS A 139 -4.03 19.76 -2.62
N VAL A 140 -4.73 18.72 -3.07
CA VAL A 140 -4.13 17.45 -3.50
C VAL A 140 -4.27 17.30 -5.02
N TYR A 141 -3.14 17.03 -5.70
CA TYR A 141 -3.09 16.78 -7.14
C TYR A 141 -2.71 15.34 -7.42
N GLY A 142 -3.70 14.53 -7.80
CA GLY A 142 -3.49 13.13 -8.18
C GLY A 142 -3.09 12.97 -9.64
N LYS A 143 -2.06 12.17 -9.91
CA LYS A 143 -1.62 11.79 -11.26
C LYS A 143 -1.50 10.26 -11.39
N PRO A 144 -2.34 9.62 -12.22
CA PRO A 144 -2.14 8.22 -12.56
C PRO A 144 -0.81 8.03 -13.29
N ALA A 145 0.00 7.07 -12.83
CA ALA A 145 1.30 6.73 -13.40
C ALA A 145 1.43 5.21 -13.63
N PRO A 146 0.59 4.62 -14.52
CA PRO A 146 0.42 3.17 -14.63
C PRO A 146 1.67 2.43 -15.10
N MET A 147 2.52 3.05 -15.92
CA MET A 147 3.67 2.37 -16.52
C MET A 147 4.85 2.16 -15.55
N ILE A 148 4.97 2.97 -14.50
CA ILE A 148 6.14 2.95 -13.61
C ILE A 148 6.35 1.57 -12.96
N ALA A 149 5.27 0.92 -12.52
CA ALA A 149 5.38 -0.39 -11.87
C ALA A 149 5.92 -1.46 -12.84
N SER A 150 5.47 -1.45 -14.10
CA SER A 150 5.95 -2.37 -15.14
C SER A 150 7.45 -2.19 -15.40
N TYR A 151 7.94 -0.96 -15.55
CA TYR A 151 9.39 -0.70 -15.71
C TYR A 151 10.22 -1.25 -14.55
N ILE A 152 9.69 -1.19 -13.33
CA ILE A 152 10.38 -1.68 -12.14
C ILE A 152 10.41 -3.21 -12.14
N GLU A 153 9.28 -3.86 -12.42
CA GLU A 153 9.18 -5.33 -12.45
C GLU A 153 9.98 -5.96 -13.61
N GLU A 154 10.16 -5.23 -14.72
CA GLU A 154 10.98 -5.64 -15.87
C GLU A 154 12.49 -5.35 -15.69
N ASN A 155 12.92 -4.92 -14.49
CA ASN A 155 14.31 -4.52 -14.19
C ASN A 155 14.84 -3.36 -15.05
N GLU A 156 13.94 -2.50 -15.55
CA GLU A 156 14.26 -1.33 -16.35
C GLU A 156 14.27 -0.03 -15.53
N ALA A 157 14.52 -0.12 -14.23
CA ALA A 157 14.53 1.01 -13.29
C ALA A 157 15.56 2.13 -13.60
N HIS A 158 16.48 1.88 -14.55
CA HIS A 158 17.49 2.83 -15.02
C HIS A 158 17.38 3.14 -16.52
N SER A 159 16.33 2.67 -17.19
CA SER A 159 16.19 2.89 -18.63
C SER A 159 15.85 4.35 -18.94
N PRO A 160 16.31 4.89 -20.10
CA PRO A 160 15.86 6.20 -20.58
C PRO A 160 14.33 6.27 -20.77
N GLY A 161 13.69 5.13 -21.05
CA GLY A 161 12.24 5.00 -21.15
C GLY A 161 11.55 5.37 -19.83
N LEU A 162 12.02 4.83 -18.71
CA LEU A 162 11.46 5.18 -17.39
C LEU A 162 11.61 6.67 -17.10
N ILE A 163 12.76 7.29 -17.40
CA ILE A 163 12.95 8.73 -17.16
C ILE A 163 11.95 9.56 -17.96
N THR A 164 11.71 9.19 -19.22
CA THR A 164 10.71 9.85 -20.09
C THR A 164 9.30 9.74 -19.52
N GLU A 165 8.92 8.56 -19.01
CA GLU A 165 7.64 8.35 -18.35
C GLU A 165 7.52 9.15 -17.04
N LEU A 166 8.58 9.16 -16.22
CA LEU A 166 8.62 9.94 -14.99
C LEU A 166 8.42 11.43 -15.26
N GLU A 167 9.13 12.01 -16.24
CA GLU A 167 8.95 13.41 -16.64
C GLU A 167 7.51 13.69 -17.07
N ARG A 168 6.91 12.80 -17.87
CA ARG A 168 5.52 12.93 -18.32
C ARG A 168 4.53 12.96 -17.16
N TYR A 169 4.75 12.16 -16.12
CA TYR A 169 3.86 12.13 -14.96
C TYR A 169 4.14 13.27 -13.97
N LEU A 170 5.41 13.60 -13.74
CA LEU A 170 5.84 14.48 -12.66
C LEU A 170 5.87 15.96 -13.05
N ASN A 171 6.19 16.32 -14.30
CA ASN A 171 6.21 17.72 -14.72
C ASN A 171 4.88 18.45 -14.53
N PRO A 172 3.72 17.85 -14.88
CA PRO A 172 2.42 18.48 -14.60
C PRO A 172 2.18 18.77 -13.12
N LEU A 173 2.74 17.96 -12.22
CA LEU A 173 2.64 18.20 -10.77
C LEU A 173 3.58 19.31 -10.31
N LYS A 174 4.81 19.37 -10.85
CA LYS A 174 5.77 20.46 -10.60
C LYS A 174 5.21 21.81 -11.04
N GLU A 175 4.54 21.86 -12.19
CA GLU A 175 3.88 23.06 -12.71
C GLU A 175 2.76 23.57 -11.79
N LYS A 176 2.18 22.70 -10.95
CA LYS A 176 1.22 23.09 -9.90
C LYS A 176 1.89 23.66 -8.65
N GLY A 177 3.22 23.64 -8.56
CA GLY A 177 3.97 24.18 -7.42
C GLY A 177 3.87 23.32 -6.16
N ILE A 178 3.69 22.00 -6.30
CA ILE A 178 3.71 21.10 -5.14
C ILE A 178 5.07 21.20 -4.41
N ASP A 179 5.05 21.07 -3.09
CA ASP A 179 6.27 20.95 -2.28
C ASP A 179 6.47 19.56 -1.69
N THR A 180 5.45 18.72 -1.80
CA THR A 180 5.39 17.37 -1.23
C THR A 180 4.76 16.43 -2.25
N LEU A 181 5.34 15.24 -2.43
CA LEU A 181 4.87 14.21 -3.34
C LEU A 181 4.75 12.87 -2.62
N ILE A 182 3.55 12.30 -2.61
CA ILE A 182 3.28 10.96 -2.07
C ILE A 182 3.56 9.89 -3.13
N LEU A 183 4.35 8.88 -2.76
CA LEU A 183 4.60 7.67 -3.52
C LEU A 183 3.47 6.64 -3.29
N GLY A 184 2.32 6.87 -3.92
CA GLY A 184 1.07 6.10 -3.77
C GLY A 184 1.04 4.75 -4.51
N CYS A 185 2.18 4.08 -4.61
CA CYS A 185 2.31 2.71 -5.10
C CYS A 185 3.52 2.06 -4.41
N THR A 186 3.38 0.78 -4.05
CA THR A 186 4.41 0.02 -3.33
C THR A 186 5.73 -0.09 -4.08
N HIS A 187 5.71 -0.04 -5.41
CA HIS A 187 6.90 -0.12 -6.25
C HIS A 187 7.75 1.16 -6.24
N TYR A 188 7.13 2.33 -6.06
CA TYR A 188 7.78 3.61 -6.37
C TYR A 188 8.94 3.94 -5.43
N SER A 189 8.94 3.41 -4.21
CA SER A 189 10.05 3.49 -3.26
C SER A 189 11.37 2.96 -3.84
N LEU A 190 11.34 1.99 -4.74
CA LEU A 190 12.54 1.40 -5.35
C LEU A 190 13.26 2.37 -6.29
N ILE A 191 12.53 3.32 -6.87
CA ILE A 191 13.06 4.31 -7.81
C ILE A 191 13.01 5.72 -7.21
N LYS A 192 12.96 5.82 -5.87
CA LYS A 192 12.88 7.10 -5.14
C LYS A 192 13.96 8.09 -5.61
N ASN A 193 15.17 7.61 -5.88
CA ASN A 193 16.27 8.45 -6.36
C ASN A 193 16.02 9.00 -7.77
N GLN A 194 15.45 8.21 -8.68
CA GLN A 194 15.09 8.61 -10.03
C GLN A 194 13.94 9.62 -9.99
N ILE A 195 12.92 9.36 -9.17
CA ILE A 195 11.82 10.29 -8.93
C ILE A 195 12.36 11.63 -8.39
N GLN A 196 13.21 11.59 -7.36
CA GLN A 196 13.81 12.79 -6.76
C GLN A 196 14.58 13.62 -7.79
N LYS A 197 15.37 12.98 -8.66
CA LYS A 197 16.08 13.68 -9.74
C LYS A 197 15.15 14.42 -10.70
N VAL A 198 13.99 13.85 -11.01
CA VAL A 198 13.01 14.47 -11.92
C VAL A 198 12.23 15.59 -11.23
N VAL A 199 11.81 15.40 -9.97
CA VAL A 199 11.05 16.42 -9.22
C VAL A 199 11.91 17.57 -8.72
N GLY A 200 13.18 17.33 -8.40
CA GLY A 200 14.11 18.28 -7.78
C GLY A 200 14.10 18.18 -6.24
N GLU A 201 15.18 18.62 -5.60
CA GLU A 201 15.44 18.46 -4.14
C GLU A 201 14.48 19.24 -3.21
N GLU A 202 13.81 20.25 -3.76
CA GLU A 202 12.83 21.07 -3.02
C GLU A 202 11.55 20.30 -2.71
N ILE A 203 11.18 19.32 -3.55
CA ILE A 203 9.98 18.51 -3.35
C ILE A 203 10.30 17.33 -2.41
N LYS A 204 9.60 17.25 -1.29
CA LYS A 204 9.75 16.16 -0.31
C LYS A 204 8.94 14.93 -0.73
N LEU A 205 9.60 13.78 -0.75
CA LEU A 205 8.98 12.51 -1.11
C LEU A 205 8.50 11.76 0.13
N ILE A 206 7.21 11.43 0.18
CA ILE A 206 6.60 10.60 1.23
C ILE A 206 6.59 9.14 0.79
N ASP A 207 7.22 8.28 1.59
CA ASP A 207 7.31 6.84 1.34
C ASP A 207 6.23 6.08 2.13
N SER A 208 5.30 5.47 1.42
CA SER A 208 4.16 4.79 2.04
C SER A 208 4.54 3.64 2.98
N GLY A 209 5.67 2.96 2.73
CA GLY A 209 6.15 1.88 3.60
C GLY A 209 6.64 2.42 4.95
N ILE A 210 7.38 3.53 4.94
CA ILE A 210 7.93 4.14 6.16
C ILE A 210 6.81 4.70 7.03
N SER A 211 5.89 5.49 6.47
CA SER A 211 4.77 6.06 7.23
C SER A 211 3.95 4.95 7.89
N THR A 212 3.67 3.87 7.15
CA THR A 212 2.88 2.73 7.63
C THR A 212 3.59 1.99 8.76
N ALA A 213 4.90 1.76 8.64
CA ALA A 213 5.66 1.08 9.68
C ALA A 213 5.71 1.88 10.99
N GLN A 214 5.79 3.22 10.90
CA GLN A 214 5.69 4.10 12.07
C GLN A 214 4.30 4.03 12.72
N GLU A 215 3.23 4.02 11.94
CA GLU A 215 1.86 3.89 12.46
C GLU A 215 1.65 2.55 13.16
N VAL A 216 2.15 1.45 12.60
CA VAL A 216 2.06 0.12 13.23
C VAL A 216 2.84 0.09 14.54
N HIS A 217 4.05 0.67 14.58
CA HIS A 217 4.81 0.78 15.83
C HIS A 217 4.05 1.59 16.89
N HIS A 218 3.48 2.72 16.50
CA HIS A 218 2.66 3.56 17.36
C HIS A 218 1.47 2.76 17.93
N LEU A 219 0.70 2.09 17.07
CA LEU A 219 -0.44 1.26 17.48
C LEU A 219 -0.04 0.17 18.48
N LEU A 220 1.01 -0.61 18.19
CA LEU A 220 1.41 -1.73 19.05
C LEU A 220 1.94 -1.25 20.41
N THR A 221 2.64 -0.12 20.43
CA THR A 221 3.11 0.52 21.66
C THR A 221 1.93 0.98 22.51
N HIS A 222 0.97 1.70 21.92
CA HIS A 222 -0.18 2.25 22.65
C HIS A 222 -1.18 1.19 23.14
N THR A 223 -1.17 0.01 22.53
CA THR A 223 -2.04 -1.11 22.90
C THR A 223 -1.34 -2.16 23.77
N ASP A 224 -0.09 -1.93 24.16
CA ASP A 224 0.76 -2.89 24.89
C ASP A 224 0.83 -4.27 24.20
N LYS A 225 0.81 -4.31 22.86
CA LYS A 225 0.80 -5.53 22.02
C LYS A 225 2.14 -5.82 21.33
N MET A 226 3.20 -5.12 21.74
CA MET A 226 4.56 -5.40 21.24
C MET A 226 4.99 -6.84 21.55
N PHE A 227 5.77 -7.45 20.66
CA PHE A 227 6.38 -8.76 20.87
C PHE A 227 7.29 -8.76 22.12
N GLY A 228 7.11 -9.76 23.00
CA GLY A 228 7.80 -9.80 24.30
C GLY A 228 9.15 -10.52 24.31
N GLY A 229 9.51 -11.23 23.23
CA GLY A 229 10.73 -12.04 23.17
C GLY A 229 12.01 -11.28 22.77
N MET A 230 13.16 -11.95 22.91
CA MET A 230 14.48 -11.40 22.56
C MET A 230 14.96 -11.78 21.14
N ASN A 231 14.26 -12.68 20.46
CA ASN A 231 14.65 -13.15 19.14
C ASN A 231 14.30 -12.13 18.05
N ASN A 232 15.08 -12.15 16.96
CA ASN A 232 14.66 -11.48 15.73
C ASN A 232 13.39 -12.13 15.18
N GLY A 233 12.52 -11.27 14.66
CA GLY A 233 11.27 -11.68 14.04
C GLY A 233 11.49 -12.57 12.82
N ARG A 234 10.56 -13.49 12.59
CA ARG A 234 10.54 -14.35 11.40
C ARG A 234 9.48 -13.89 10.42
N SER A 235 9.69 -14.17 9.14
CA SER A 235 8.74 -13.86 8.07
C SER A 235 8.35 -15.16 7.36
N ILE A 236 7.05 -15.41 7.22
CA ILE A 236 6.49 -16.50 6.42
C ILE A 236 5.76 -15.88 5.22
N PHE A 237 5.96 -16.43 4.04
CA PHE A 237 5.40 -15.90 2.80
C PHE A 237 4.39 -16.87 2.20
N TYR A 238 3.26 -16.34 1.77
CA TYR A 238 2.21 -17.04 1.03
C TYR A 238 1.98 -16.33 -0.29
N VAL A 239 1.88 -17.09 -1.39
CA VAL A 239 1.60 -16.54 -2.72
C VAL A 239 0.56 -17.36 -3.46
N THR A 240 -0.25 -16.71 -4.30
CA THR A 240 -1.24 -17.41 -5.14
C THR A 240 -0.72 -17.85 -6.50
N GLY A 241 0.28 -17.14 -7.04
CA GLY A 241 0.97 -17.48 -8.29
C GLY A 241 2.18 -18.41 -8.08
N GLY A 242 3.06 -18.45 -9.08
CA GLY A 242 4.25 -19.31 -9.06
C GLY A 242 5.27 -18.90 -7.99
N VAL A 243 5.69 -19.87 -7.17
CA VAL A 243 6.66 -19.65 -6.08
C VAL A 243 8.01 -19.17 -6.62
N GLN A 244 8.52 -19.83 -7.66
CA GLN A 244 9.83 -19.48 -8.24
C GLN A 244 9.83 -18.06 -8.79
N GLU A 245 8.80 -17.66 -9.54
CA GLU A 245 8.69 -16.31 -10.07
C GLU A 245 8.66 -15.26 -8.95
N PHE A 246 7.93 -15.53 -7.87
CA PHE A 246 7.93 -14.65 -6.71
C PHE A 246 9.31 -14.59 -6.04
N GLN A 247 10.00 -15.72 -5.89
CA GLN A 247 11.35 -15.76 -5.30
C GLN A 247 12.36 -15.00 -6.16
N ASP A 248 12.33 -15.15 -7.48
CA ASP A 248 13.21 -14.44 -8.41
C ASP A 248 13.01 -12.93 -8.30
N LYS A 249 11.74 -12.48 -8.23
CA LYS A 249 11.40 -11.07 -7.99
C LYS A 249 11.84 -10.64 -6.59
N LEU A 250 11.61 -11.45 -5.56
CA LEU A 250 11.96 -11.17 -4.17
C LEU A 250 13.46 -10.98 -3.96
N MET A 251 14.32 -11.64 -4.74
CA MET A 251 15.78 -11.44 -4.68
C MET A 251 16.22 -10.00 -4.95
N VAL A 252 15.41 -9.22 -5.69
CA VAL A 252 15.62 -7.78 -5.88
C VAL A 252 15.37 -7.00 -4.57
N PHE A 253 14.56 -7.55 -3.68
CA PHE A 253 14.09 -6.90 -2.46
C PHE A 253 14.71 -7.44 -1.17
N GLU A 254 15.01 -8.74 -1.06
CA GLU A 254 15.41 -9.43 0.18
C GLU A 254 16.35 -10.64 -0.09
N SER A 255 17.13 -11.07 0.92
CA SER A 255 18.11 -12.17 0.80
C SER A 255 17.48 -13.55 0.55
N PRO A 256 18.21 -14.50 -0.08
CA PRO A 256 17.65 -15.70 -0.72
C PRO A 256 17.12 -16.81 0.21
N THR A 257 17.32 -16.75 1.52
CA THR A 257 16.87 -17.81 2.46
C THR A 257 15.46 -17.55 2.99
N ILE A 258 14.48 -17.59 2.09
CA ILE A 258 13.07 -17.33 2.41
C ILE A 258 12.20 -18.54 2.06
N HIS A 259 11.44 -19.02 3.05
CA HIS A 259 10.42 -20.03 2.84
C HIS A 259 9.14 -19.39 2.30
N VAL A 260 8.75 -19.79 1.08
CA VAL A 260 7.55 -19.31 0.39
C VAL A 260 6.61 -20.50 0.18
N HIS A 261 5.35 -20.33 0.56
CA HIS A 261 4.29 -21.32 0.40
C HIS A 261 3.34 -20.88 -0.72
N GLN A 262 3.02 -21.80 -1.64
CA GLN A 262 1.96 -21.56 -2.61
C GLN A 262 0.59 -21.88 -2.00
N ILE A 263 -0.41 -21.05 -2.28
CA ILE A 263 -1.81 -21.25 -1.92
C ILE A 263 -2.65 -21.19 -3.18
N GLU A 264 -3.40 -22.24 -3.48
CA GLU A 264 -4.35 -22.18 -4.60
C GLU A 264 -5.54 -21.27 -4.26
N ILE A 265 -5.98 -20.46 -5.22
CA ILE A 265 -7.07 -19.49 -5.04
C ILE A 265 -8.37 -20.18 -4.58
N VAL A 266 -8.62 -21.42 -4.99
CA VAL A 266 -9.80 -22.21 -4.56
C VAL A 266 -9.86 -22.43 -3.05
N HIS A 267 -8.72 -22.35 -2.35
CA HIS A 267 -8.66 -22.42 -0.89
C HIS A 267 -8.95 -21.08 -0.20
N LEU A 268 -9.06 -19.98 -0.94
CA LEU A 268 -9.45 -18.66 -0.44
C LEU A 268 -10.97 -18.42 -0.52
N THR A 269 -11.69 -19.21 -1.32
CA THR A 269 -13.11 -19.00 -1.62
C THR A 269 -14.04 -19.79 -0.71
N ARG A 270 -13.90 -19.69 0.62
CA ARG A 270 -15.01 -20.11 1.49
C ARG A 270 -16.16 -19.11 1.28
N PRO A 271 -17.39 -19.56 1.00
CA PRO A 271 -18.47 -18.65 0.65
C PRO A 271 -18.86 -17.79 1.85
N ILE A 272 -18.67 -16.48 1.71
CA ILE A 272 -19.22 -15.50 2.65
C ILE A 272 -20.69 -15.29 2.27
N GLN A 273 -21.61 -15.53 3.22
CA GLN A 273 -22.94 -14.91 3.16
C GLN A 273 -22.76 -13.41 3.37
N VAL A 274 -22.44 -12.68 2.31
CA VAL A 274 -22.41 -11.21 2.32
C VAL A 274 -23.85 -10.75 2.44
N ASN A 275 -24.31 -10.46 3.66
CA ASN A 275 -25.57 -9.76 3.86
C ASN A 275 -25.42 -8.34 3.30
N LYS A 276 -25.90 -8.16 2.06
CA LYS A 276 -26.14 -6.89 1.34
C LYS A 276 -25.10 -5.78 1.59
N VAL A 277 -24.14 -5.68 0.68
CA VAL A 277 -23.48 -4.40 0.40
C VAL A 277 -24.56 -3.41 -0.05
N VAL A 278 -24.79 -2.37 0.75
CA VAL A 278 -25.61 -1.22 0.32
C VAL A 278 -24.74 -0.42 -0.67
N PRO A 279 -25.20 -0.18 -1.91
CA PRO A 279 -24.41 0.58 -2.86
C PRO A 279 -24.20 2.02 -2.34
N TYR A 280 -22.95 2.46 -2.32
CA TYR A 280 -22.60 3.87 -2.12
C TYR A 280 -23.10 4.65 -3.34
N GLU A 281 -24.12 5.48 -3.17
CA GLU A 281 -24.62 6.37 -4.20
C GLU A 281 -23.58 7.47 -4.47
N ILE A 282 -23.15 7.57 -5.73
CA ILE A 282 -22.35 8.70 -6.22
C ILE A 282 -23.21 9.96 -6.02
N PRO A 283 -22.74 10.99 -5.28
CA PRO A 283 -23.47 12.25 -5.18
C PRO A 283 -23.66 12.81 -6.59
N LYS A 284 -24.92 13.00 -6.99
CA LYS A 284 -25.24 13.65 -8.26
C LYS A 284 -24.61 15.04 -8.27
N GLU A 285 -23.95 15.37 -9.38
CA GLU A 285 -23.44 16.70 -9.68
C GLU A 285 -24.45 17.77 -9.27
N GLN A 286 -24.03 18.71 -8.44
CA GLN A 286 -24.81 19.92 -8.22
C GLN A 286 -24.90 20.68 -9.55
N PRO A 287 -26.09 21.14 -9.97
CA PRO A 287 -26.22 21.91 -11.19
C PRO A 287 -25.47 23.23 -11.04
N ASN A 288 -24.71 23.57 -12.09
CA ASN A 288 -24.10 24.88 -12.32
C ASN A 288 -25.02 26.00 -11.83
N ILE A 289 -24.56 26.75 -10.83
CA ILE A 289 -25.11 28.06 -10.52
C ILE A 289 -24.31 29.04 -11.38
N ALA A 290 -25.04 29.74 -12.25
CA ALA A 290 -24.57 30.81 -13.13
C ALA A 290 -23.95 32.00 -12.37
#